data_AF-A0A953THL1-F1
#
_entry.id   AF-A0A953THL1-F1
#
_cell.length_a   1.000
_cell.length_b   1.000
_cell.length_c   1.000
_cell.angle_alpha   90.00
_cell.angle_beta   90.00
_cell.angle_gamma   90.00
#
_symmetry.space_group_name_H-M   'P 1'
#
loop_
_entity.id
_entity.type
_entity.pdbx_description
1 polymer ?
#
loop_
_entity_poly.entity_id
_entity_poly.type
_entity_poly.pdbx_seq_one_letter_code
_entity_poly.pdbx_strand_id
1 'polypeptide(L)'
;MAKNDPAIFHKLYGTKKPRVVYYKKDLVDYILMIMLSASAIIVSYGFSNAVSVVGLSLCAFALSMFVVRHGIEIRVPLIVKKWQEVPYMFAYKLQNLRSVYFIALGLLLLENFLISATPNLPHHVESMRKVALYLFYIHFIAITVYRTAILIDHLVKKELVREVLKQTAWQRVVKENTNITLEIMHAYCTGVLTHIILIAPWYFVITHASFSVIFLPVVFLINIIVHMRWAKLLNSWFYRDHWLGHNSEFEFVFLHGPHHDAIPSGMIAVAENGFLEGVLRHTIGFPTPFYNPVVAFLSYTYEIKTDIDTHQYIPGIFPRMPRKLLQIAQHSTHHYGQLEPYSIGLKFDHPSVPEDFRNSYMGKPDEIGNSIRLDEELTGFKWDNPTFRQILSLYDKYHN
;
A
#
# COMPACT_ATOMS: atom_id res chain seq x y z
N MET A 1 -25.69 3.97 13.66
CA MET A 1 -25.06 3.42 12.44
C MET A 1 -25.57 1.99 12.27
N ALA A 2 -25.83 1.54 11.05
CA ALA A 2 -26.13 0.12 10.82
C ALA A 2 -24.90 -0.71 11.25
N LYS A 3 -25.13 -1.84 11.94
CA LYS A 3 -24.07 -2.75 12.37
C LYS A 3 -23.35 -3.28 11.12
N ASN A 4 -22.01 -3.33 11.13
CA ASN A 4 -21.26 -3.93 10.03
C ASN A 4 -21.59 -5.42 9.95
N ASP A 5 -21.90 -5.90 8.74
CA ASP A 5 -22.35 -7.27 8.49
C ASP A 5 -21.19 -8.15 7.98
N PRO A 6 -20.72 -9.16 8.75
CA PRO A 6 -19.73 -10.11 8.29
C PRO A 6 -20.09 -10.81 6.97
N ALA A 7 -21.38 -11.04 6.70
CA ALA A 7 -21.80 -11.66 5.45
C ALA A 7 -21.46 -10.83 4.20
N ILE A 8 -21.31 -9.51 4.37
CA ILE A 8 -20.86 -8.59 3.32
C ILE A 8 -19.34 -8.50 3.32
N PHE A 9 -18.73 -8.23 4.48
CA PHE A 9 -17.29 -7.96 4.57
C PHE A 9 -16.41 -9.20 4.40
N HIS A 10 -16.91 -10.39 4.74
CA HIS A 10 -16.18 -11.67 4.65
C HIS A 10 -16.74 -12.58 3.55
N LYS A 11 -17.50 -12.02 2.61
CA LYS A 11 -17.98 -12.78 1.44
C LYS A 11 -16.80 -13.31 0.62
N LEU A 12 -16.80 -14.57 0.27
CA LEU A 12 -15.79 -15.19 -0.60
C LEU A 12 -16.49 -16.23 -1.48
N TYR A 13 -16.40 -16.08 -2.81
CA TYR A 13 -16.88 -17.05 -3.79
C TYR A 13 -15.97 -18.29 -3.87
N GLY A 14 -14.68 -18.09 -3.67
CA GLY A 14 -13.65 -19.14 -3.68
C GLY A 14 -13.49 -19.84 -2.32
N THR A 15 -12.45 -20.68 -2.22
CA THR A 15 -12.13 -21.37 -0.96
C THR A 15 -11.37 -20.46 -0.01
N LYS A 16 -11.85 -20.30 1.22
CA LYS A 16 -11.12 -19.60 2.27
C LYS A 16 -9.85 -20.37 2.63
N LYS A 17 -8.69 -19.78 2.36
CA LYS A 17 -7.39 -20.37 2.69
C LYS A 17 -6.44 -19.27 3.14
N PRO A 18 -6.37 -19.00 4.46
CA PRO A 18 -5.58 -17.90 4.98
C PRO A 18 -4.09 -18.05 4.71
N ARG A 19 -3.41 -16.93 4.42
CA ARG A 19 -1.97 -16.87 4.14
C ARG A 19 -1.33 -15.60 4.69
N VAL A 20 -0.08 -15.74 5.14
CA VAL A 20 0.80 -14.64 5.61
C VAL A 20 2.24 -14.79 5.13
N VAL A 21 2.55 -15.85 4.37
CA VAL A 21 3.90 -16.13 3.84
C VAL A 21 3.83 -16.85 2.50
N TYR A 22 4.90 -16.73 1.72
CA TYR A 22 5.20 -17.61 0.59
C TYR A 22 5.80 -18.94 1.05
N TYR A 23 5.74 -19.92 0.14
CA TYR A 23 6.35 -21.23 0.25
C TYR A 23 7.10 -21.53 -1.06
N LYS A 24 8.11 -22.42 -1.02
CA LYS A 24 8.86 -22.86 -2.22
C LYS A 24 8.00 -23.24 -3.44
N LYS A 25 6.82 -23.83 -3.19
CA LYS A 25 5.87 -24.26 -4.22
C LYS A 25 5.19 -23.12 -4.98
N ASP A 26 5.27 -21.89 -4.47
CA ASP A 26 4.66 -20.72 -5.10
C ASP A 26 5.58 -20.08 -6.16
N LEU A 27 6.78 -20.65 -6.42
CA LEU A 27 7.76 -20.08 -7.35
C LEU A 27 7.16 -19.76 -8.73
N VAL A 28 6.40 -20.69 -9.30
CA VAL A 28 5.83 -20.51 -10.65
C VAL A 28 4.80 -19.39 -10.66
N ASP A 29 3.95 -19.32 -9.63
CA ASP A 29 2.98 -18.22 -9.48
C ASP A 29 3.67 -16.88 -9.25
N TYR A 30 4.74 -16.86 -8.46
CA TYR A 30 5.54 -15.65 -8.22
C TYR A 30 6.22 -15.15 -9.51
N ILE A 31 6.76 -16.05 -10.34
CA ILE A 31 7.30 -15.71 -11.67
C ILE A 31 6.21 -15.08 -12.56
N LEU A 32 5.02 -15.68 -12.61
CA LEU A 32 3.89 -15.15 -13.37
C LEU A 32 3.49 -13.74 -12.88
N MET A 33 3.39 -13.54 -11.57
CA MET A 33 3.12 -12.24 -10.96
C MET A 33 4.19 -11.21 -11.35
N ILE A 34 5.48 -11.57 -11.29
CA ILE A 34 6.57 -10.66 -11.67
C ILE A 34 6.51 -10.30 -13.17
N MET A 35 6.19 -11.26 -14.05
CA MET A 35 6.03 -10.97 -15.48
C MET A 35 4.86 -10.02 -15.77
N LEU A 36 3.74 -10.19 -15.06
CA LEU A 36 2.61 -9.26 -15.14
C LEU A 36 3.00 -7.87 -14.62
N SER A 37 3.77 -7.82 -13.53
CA SER A 37 4.28 -6.56 -12.95
C SER A 37 5.21 -5.83 -13.91
N ALA A 38 6.17 -6.55 -14.50
CA ALA A 38 7.05 -6.05 -15.54
C ALA A 38 6.28 -5.54 -16.77
N SER A 39 5.21 -6.24 -17.15
CA SER A 39 4.33 -5.80 -18.25
C SER A 39 3.62 -4.50 -17.91
N ALA A 40 3.09 -4.36 -16.70
CA ALA A 40 2.45 -3.11 -16.25
C ALA A 40 3.43 -1.92 -16.26
N ILE A 41 4.68 -2.15 -15.84
CA ILE A 41 5.76 -1.17 -15.90
C ILE A 41 6.03 -0.75 -17.35
N ILE A 42 6.27 -1.71 -18.25
CA ILE A 42 6.58 -1.45 -19.66
C ILE A 42 5.44 -0.71 -20.35
N VAL A 43 4.20 -1.15 -20.15
CA VAL A 43 3.01 -0.53 -20.77
C VAL A 43 2.81 0.90 -20.28
N SER A 44 3.08 1.18 -19.01
CA SER A 44 2.86 2.50 -18.44
C SER A 44 3.97 3.48 -18.82
N TYR A 45 5.23 3.06 -18.70
CA TYR A 45 6.38 3.98 -18.78
C TYR A 45 7.14 3.89 -20.11
N GLY A 46 7.06 2.77 -20.83
CA GLY A 46 7.83 2.48 -22.05
C GLY A 46 9.20 1.85 -21.75
N PHE A 47 9.73 1.03 -22.67
CA PHE A 47 10.97 0.25 -22.46
C PHE A 47 12.21 1.09 -22.16
N SER A 48 12.36 2.26 -22.78
CA SER A 48 13.55 3.12 -22.65
C SER A 48 13.48 4.08 -21.47
N ASN A 49 12.35 4.13 -20.74
CA ASN A 49 12.21 5.01 -19.59
C ASN A 49 13.08 4.52 -18.43
N ALA A 50 13.78 5.44 -17.75
CA ALA A 50 14.62 5.11 -16.61
C ALA A 50 13.86 4.39 -15.49
N VAL A 51 12.59 4.75 -15.26
CA VAL A 51 11.71 4.10 -14.29
C VAL A 51 11.48 2.63 -14.68
N SER A 52 11.31 2.33 -15.97
CA SER A 52 11.20 0.95 -16.46
C SER A 52 12.46 0.15 -16.24
N VAL A 53 13.63 0.72 -16.57
CA VAL A 53 14.91 0.03 -16.39
C VAL A 53 15.13 -0.34 -14.92
N VAL A 54 14.86 0.60 -14.02
CA VAL A 54 14.95 0.36 -12.57
C VAL A 54 13.92 -0.68 -12.14
N GLY A 55 12.66 -0.54 -12.54
CA GLY A 55 11.58 -1.46 -12.19
C GLY A 55 11.83 -2.89 -12.64
N LEU A 56 12.29 -3.09 -13.89
CA LEU A 56 12.64 -4.41 -14.43
C LEU A 56 13.84 -5.03 -13.71
N SER A 57 14.83 -4.23 -13.35
CA SER A 57 15.98 -4.68 -12.54
C SER A 57 15.53 -5.14 -11.15
N LEU A 58 14.60 -4.41 -10.52
CA LEU A 58 14.02 -4.78 -9.23
C LEU A 58 13.14 -6.03 -9.34
N CYS A 59 12.42 -6.24 -10.45
CA CYS A 59 11.71 -7.48 -10.73
C CYS A 59 12.67 -8.69 -10.74
N ALA A 60 13.82 -8.58 -11.41
CA ALA A 60 14.83 -9.64 -11.42
C ALA A 60 15.44 -9.90 -10.04
N PHE A 61 15.67 -8.83 -9.27
CA PHE A 61 16.11 -8.93 -7.88
C PHE A 61 15.07 -9.65 -7.00
N ALA A 62 13.78 -9.31 -7.12
CA ALA A 62 12.70 -9.94 -6.37
C ALA A 62 12.58 -11.45 -6.65
N LEU A 63 12.77 -11.88 -7.90
CA LEU A 63 12.83 -13.30 -8.27
C LEU A 63 14.01 -14.02 -7.61
N SER A 64 15.17 -13.37 -7.61
CA SER A 64 16.38 -13.91 -6.99
C SER A 64 16.21 -14.05 -5.48
N MET A 65 15.62 -13.04 -4.83
CA MET A 65 15.29 -13.08 -3.40
C MET A 65 14.29 -14.17 -3.05
N PHE A 66 13.28 -14.41 -3.90
CA PHE A 66 12.35 -15.52 -3.69
C PHE A 66 13.09 -16.87 -3.64
N VAL A 67 13.99 -17.11 -4.60
CA VAL A 67 14.78 -18.35 -4.67
C VAL A 67 15.68 -18.50 -3.44
N VAL A 68 16.34 -17.41 -3.01
CA VAL A 68 17.23 -17.42 -1.84
C VAL A 68 16.45 -17.70 -0.55
N ARG A 69 15.26 -17.11 -0.38
CA ARG A 69 14.47 -17.20 0.85
C ARG A 69 13.67 -18.49 0.95
N HIS A 70 12.99 -18.85 -0.13
CA HIS A 70 11.99 -19.92 -0.12
C HIS A 70 12.51 -21.19 -0.77
N GLY A 71 13.45 -21.09 -1.70
CA GLY A 71 13.92 -22.21 -2.52
C GLY A 71 13.05 -22.42 -3.76
N ILE A 72 13.30 -23.54 -4.45
CA ILE A 72 12.70 -23.84 -5.75
C ILE A 72 11.84 -25.09 -5.63
N GLU A 73 10.56 -24.97 -5.98
CA GLU A 73 9.70 -26.12 -6.23
C GLU A 73 8.72 -25.80 -7.36
N ILE A 74 8.82 -26.56 -8.45
CA ILE A 74 7.95 -26.38 -9.62
C ILE A 74 6.64 -27.12 -9.36
N ARG A 75 5.53 -26.39 -9.43
CA ARG A 75 4.17 -26.92 -9.40
C ARG A 75 3.32 -26.28 -10.48
N VAL A 76 2.20 -26.94 -10.78
CA VAL A 76 1.15 -26.33 -11.60
C VAL A 76 0.66 -25.05 -10.89
N PRO A 77 0.73 -23.88 -11.55
CA PRO A 77 0.39 -22.62 -10.92
C PRO A 77 -1.10 -22.55 -10.59
N LEU A 78 -1.43 -21.75 -9.57
CA LEU A 78 -2.80 -21.53 -9.10
C LEU A 78 -3.71 -21.01 -10.21
N ILE A 79 -3.21 -20.17 -11.11
CA ILE A 79 -4.02 -19.63 -12.22
C ILE A 79 -4.55 -20.73 -13.16
N VAL A 80 -3.85 -21.86 -13.27
CA VAL A 80 -4.29 -23.02 -14.06
C VAL A 80 -5.17 -23.94 -13.21
N LYS A 81 -4.75 -24.23 -11.97
CA LYS A 81 -5.47 -25.15 -11.07
C LYS A 81 -6.82 -24.59 -10.60
N LYS A 82 -6.92 -23.28 -10.46
CA LYS A 82 -8.06 -22.54 -9.92
C LYS A 82 -8.37 -21.32 -10.78
N TRP A 83 -8.52 -21.53 -12.09
CA TRP A 83 -8.72 -20.44 -13.06
C TRP A 83 -9.92 -19.54 -12.73
N GLN A 84 -10.95 -20.07 -12.06
CA GLN A 84 -12.13 -19.32 -11.60
C GLN A 84 -11.81 -18.24 -10.54
N GLU A 85 -10.66 -18.31 -9.87
CA GLU A 85 -10.24 -17.28 -8.92
C GLU A 85 -9.91 -15.95 -9.62
N VAL A 86 -9.54 -15.98 -10.92
CA VAL A 86 -9.30 -14.77 -11.71
C VAL A 86 -10.57 -13.93 -11.87
N PRO A 87 -11.69 -14.44 -12.41
CA PRO A 87 -12.93 -13.65 -12.47
C PRO A 87 -13.48 -13.32 -11.07
N TYR A 88 -13.27 -14.18 -10.05
CA TYR A 88 -13.66 -13.83 -8.68
C TYR A 88 -12.89 -12.63 -8.12
N MET A 89 -11.58 -12.57 -8.33
CA MET A 89 -10.75 -11.42 -7.97
C MET A 89 -11.34 -10.13 -8.56
N PHE A 90 -11.63 -10.09 -9.87
CA PHE A 90 -12.26 -8.92 -10.49
C PHE A 90 -13.64 -8.63 -9.92
N ALA A 91 -14.48 -9.65 -9.69
CA ALA A 91 -15.80 -9.47 -9.10
C ALA A 91 -15.72 -8.84 -7.70
N TYR A 92 -14.74 -9.24 -6.87
CA TYR A 92 -14.55 -8.64 -5.56
C TYR A 92 -14.14 -7.17 -5.66
N LYS A 93 -13.17 -6.83 -6.54
CA LYS A 93 -12.73 -5.43 -6.71
C LYS A 93 -13.89 -4.56 -7.21
N LEU A 94 -14.68 -5.04 -8.19
CA LEU A 94 -15.87 -4.35 -8.68
C LEU A 94 -16.93 -4.16 -7.59
N GLN A 95 -17.17 -5.17 -6.74
CA GLN A 95 -18.11 -5.08 -5.62
C GLN A 95 -17.63 -4.13 -4.53
N ASN A 96 -16.32 -3.91 -4.42
CA ASN A 96 -15.73 -2.96 -3.48
C ASN A 96 -15.67 -1.52 -4.03
N LEU A 97 -16.00 -1.28 -5.31
CA LEU A 97 -15.99 0.09 -5.87
C LEU A 97 -16.98 1.01 -5.14
N ARG A 98 -16.57 2.26 -4.94
CA ARG A 98 -17.39 3.31 -4.32
C ARG A 98 -17.77 4.36 -5.35
N SER A 99 -18.92 5.02 -5.16
CA SER A 99 -19.39 6.09 -6.07
C SER A 99 -18.36 7.20 -6.29
N VAL A 100 -17.54 7.50 -5.28
CA VAL A 100 -16.48 8.51 -5.32
C VAL A 100 -15.44 8.21 -6.42
N TYR A 101 -15.14 6.93 -6.69
CA TYR A 101 -14.28 6.52 -7.80
C TYR A 101 -14.85 6.97 -9.16
N PHE A 102 -16.15 6.70 -9.39
CA PHE A 102 -16.81 7.06 -10.65
C PHE A 102 -16.96 8.57 -10.81
N ILE A 103 -17.12 9.32 -9.71
CA ILE A 103 -17.14 10.79 -9.76
C ILE A 103 -15.78 11.34 -10.22
N ALA A 104 -14.66 10.82 -9.67
CA ALA A 104 -13.33 11.25 -10.07
C ALA A 104 -13.05 10.95 -11.55
N LEU A 105 -13.33 9.71 -11.98
CA LEU A 105 -13.19 9.31 -13.38
C LEU A 105 -14.10 10.14 -14.30
N GLY A 106 -15.36 10.33 -13.93
CA GLY A 106 -16.31 11.14 -14.69
C GLY A 106 -15.89 12.60 -14.82
N LEU A 107 -15.28 13.18 -13.77
CA LEU A 107 -14.74 14.53 -13.81
C LEU A 107 -13.56 14.65 -14.78
N LEU A 108 -12.63 13.69 -14.78
CA LEU A 108 -11.53 13.66 -15.74
C LEU A 108 -12.04 13.55 -17.19
N LEU A 109 -13.01 12.68 -17.43
CA LEU A 109 -13.61 12.49 -18.75
C LEU A 109 -14.37 13.75 -19.20
N LEU A 110 -15.11 14.39 -18.29
CA LEU A 110 -15.81 15.64 -18.56
C LEU A 110 -14.82 16.77 -18.90
N GLU A 111 -13.71 16.88 -18.15
CA GLU A 111 -12.66 17.86 -18.47
C GLU A 111 -12.11 17.64 -19.89
N ASN A 112 -11.79 16.39 -20.26
CA ASN A 112 -11.29 16.07 -21.60
C ASN A 112 -12.32 16.36 -22.70
N PHE A 113 -13.60 16.07 -22.45
CA PHE A 113 -14.68 16.42 -23.36
C PHE A 113 -14.79 17.94 -23.53
N LEU A 114 -14.75 18.72 -22.45
CA LEU A 114 -14.85 20.17 -22.50
C LEU A 114 -13.65 20.81 -23.22
N ILE A 115 -12.43 20.30 -23.01
CA ILE A 115 -11.23 20.73 -23.76
C ILE A 115 -11.45 20.53 -25.26
N SER A 116 -11.94 19.35 -25.66
CA SER A 116 -12.24 19.04 -27.07
C SER A 116 -13.36 19.93 -27.64
N ALA A 117 -14.38 20.23 -26.84
CA ALA A 117 -15.51 21.07 -27.25
C ALA A 117 -15.20 22.57 -27.27
N THR A 118 -14.11 23.02 -26.62
CA THR A 118 -13.75 24.44 -26.52
C THR A 118 -12.32 24.73 -27.01
N PRO A 119 -11.93 24.30 -28.22
CA PRO A 119 -10.53 24.34 -28.68
C PRO A 119 -9.95 25.76 -28.78
N ASN A 120 -10.80 26.78 -28.85
CA ASN A 120 -10.39 28.19 -28.92
C ASN A 120 -10.01 28.79 -27.55
N LEU A 121 -10.30 28.09 -26.44
CA LEU A 121 -9.88 28.53 -25.12
C LEU A 121 -8.41 28.17 -24.87
N PRO A 122 -7.65 29.02 -24.15
CA PRO A 122 -6.25 28.77 -23.83
C PRO A 122 -6.09 27.67 -22.75
N HIS A 123 -6.38 26.42 -23.08
CA HIS A 123 -6.30 25.30 -22.14
C HIS A 123 -4.86 24.97 -21.70
N HIS A 124 -3.86 25.33 -22.51
CA HIS A 124 -2.44 25.08 -22.25
C HIS A 124 -2.11 23.60 -21.92
N VAL A 125 -2.76 22.65 -22.59
CA VAL A 125 -2.65 21.19 -22.33
C VAL A 125 -1.22 20.68 -22.27
N GLU A 126 -0.36 21.07 -23.23
CA GLU A 126 1.05 20.65 -23.24
C GLU A 126 1.84 21.18 -22.04
N SER A 127 1.54 22.40 -21.59
CA SER A 127 2.18 22.98 -20.40
C SER A 127 1.71 22.26 -19.13
N MET A 128 0.40 21.97 -19.04
CA MET A 128 -0.16 21.19 -17.94
C MET A 128 0.42 19.78 -17.88
N ARG A 129 0.63 19.11 -19.03
CA ARG A 129 1.28 17.80 -19.10
C ARG A 129 2.72 17.85 -18.58
N LYS A 130 3.51 18.86 -18.97
CA LYS A 130 4.88 19.05 -18.45
C LYS A 130 4.90 19.26 -16.94
N VAL A 131 4.01 20.11 -16.41
CA VAL A 131 3.86 20.33 -14.97
C VAL A 131 3.49 19.03 -14.26
N ALA A 132 2.53 18.26 -14.81
CA ALA A 132 2.12 16.98 -14.25
C ALA A 132 3.28 15.97 -14.19
N LEU A 133 4.08 15.87 -15.24
CA LEU A 133 5.28 15.02 -15.27
C LEU A 133 6.32 15.49 -14.25
N TYR A 134 6.55 16.79 -14.09
CA TYR A 134 7.46 17.30 -13.04
C TYR A 134 6.95 16.93 -11.64
N LEU A 135 5.66 17.10 -11.35
CA LEU A 135 5.08 16.71 -10.07
C LEU A 135 5.23 15.21 -9.83
N PHE A 136 4.98 14.38 -10.85
CA PHE A 136 5.18 12.94 -10.79
C PHE A 136 6.63 12.58 -10.41
N TYR A 137 7.63 13.15 -11.11
CA TYR A 137 9.03 12.86 -10.82
C TYR A 137 9.50 13.44 -9.47
N ILE A 138 9.04 14.63 -9.09
CA ILE A 138 9.31 15.20 -7.77
C ILE A 138 8.80 14.27 -6.67
N HIS A 139 7.56 13.77 -6.79
CA HIS A 139 7.00 12.81 -5.86
C HIS A 139 7.84 11.53 -5.78
N PHE A 140 8.13 10.92 -6.93
CA PHE A 140 8.87 9.68 -7.00
C PHE A 140 10.28 9.82 -6.38
N ILE A 141 11.00 10.89 -6.75
CA ILE A 141 12.35 11.16 -6.23
C ILE A 141 12.29 11.48 -4.73
N ALA A 142 11.39 12.34 -4.28
CA ALA A 142 11.31 12.73 -2.86
C ALA A 142 11.03 11.54 -1.94
N ILE A 143 10.05 10.70 -2.29
CA ILE A 143 9.73 9.49 -1.53
C ILE A 143 10.86 8.46 -1.62
N THR A 144 11.51 8.31 -2.78
CA THR A 144 12.66 7.40 -2.92
C THR A 144 13.82 7.86 -2.05
N VAL A 145 14.19 9.15 -2.07
CA VAL A 145 15.23 9.72 -1.20
C VAL A 145 14.88 9.54 0.28
N TYR A 146 13.62 9.77 0.66
CA TYR A 146 13.15 9.52 2.03
C TYR A 146 13.36 8.05 2.42
N ARG A 147 12.97 7.11 1.55
CA ARG A 147 13.19 5.67 1.76
C ARG A 147 14.67 5.29 1.79
N THR A 148 15.52 5.94 1.00
CA THR A 148 16.98 5.72 1.03
C THR A 148 17.59 6.18 2.35
N ALA A 149 17.13 7.28 2.93
CA ALA A 149 17.57 7.70 4.27
C ALA A 149 17.22 6.65 5.34
N ILE A 150 16.03 6.04 5.24
CA ILE A 150 15.60 4.93 6.09
C ILE A 150 16.51 3.71 5.90
N LEU A 151 16.83 3.35 4.65
CA LEU A 151 17.75 2.26 4.34
C LEU A 151 19.12 2.46 5.01
N ILE A 152 19.69 3.66 4.88
CA ILE A 152 20.99 3.98 5.48
C ILE A 152 20.95 3.77 7.00
N ASP A 153 19.92 4.27 7.68
CA ASP A 153 19.82 4.10 9.13
C ASP A 153 19.65 2.63 9.54
N HIS A 154 18.89 1.82 8.78
CA HIS A 154 18.80 0.37 9.00
C HIS A 154 20.14 -0.33 8.80
N LEU A 155 20.91 0.02 7.77
CA LEU A 155 22.20 -0.60 7.50
C LEU A 155 23.24 -0.27 8.57
N VAL A 156 23.28 0.99 9.03
CA VAL A 156 24.14 1.43 10.13
C VAL A 156 23.78 0.70 11.42
N LYS A 157 22.48 0.51 11.70
CA LYS A 157 21.96 -0.12 12.91
C LYS A 157 21.49 -1.57 12.69
N LYS A 158 22.10 -2.29 11.75
CA LYS A 158 21.63 -3.62 11.33
C LYS A 158 21.58 -4.66 12.46
N GLU A 159 22.43 -4.51 13.48
CA GLU A 159 22.44 -5.38 14.66
C GLU A 159 21.21 -5.16 15.54
N LEU A 160 20.82 -3.89 15.74
CA LEU A 160 19.57 -3.53 16.40
C LEU A 160 18.37 -4.10 15.64
N VAL A 161 18.36 -3.95 14.30
CA VAL A 161 17.32 -4.54 13.44
C VAL A 161 17.21 -6.05 13.67
N ARG A 162 18.34 -6.77 13.65
CA ARG A 162 18.38 -8.21 13.93
C ARG A 162 17.83 -8.53 15.32
N GLU A 163 18.28 -7.83 16.34
CA GLU A 163 17.92 -8.07 17.74
C GLU A 163 16.41 -7.89 17.98
N VAL A 164 15.83 -6.82 17.43
CA VAL A 164 14.39 -6.57 17.50
C VAL A 164 13.62 -7.66 16.77
N LEU A 165 14.00 -8.00 15.52
CA LEU A 165 13.29 -9.01 14.74
C LEU A 165 13.33 -10.42 15.38
N LYS A 166 14.44 -10.79 16.04
CA LYS A 166 14.57 -12.04 16.82
C LYS A 166 13.62 -12.10 18.03
N GLN A 167 13.13 -10.97 18.52
CA GLN A 167 12.16 -10.91 19.61
C GLN A 167 10.71 -10.85 19.12
N THR A 168 10.46 -11.10 17.83
CA THR A 168 9.12 -11.13 17.25
C THR A 168 8.89 -12.46 16.52
N ALA A 169 7.74 -12.63 15.85
CA ALA A 169 7.52 -13.82 15.01
C ALA A 169 8.52 -13.94 13.85
N TRP A 170 9.24 -12.87 13.51
CA TRP A 170 10.29 -12.88 12.50
C TRP A 170 11.53 -13.70 12.89
N GLN A 171 11.65 -14.13 14.15
CA GLN A 171 12.70 -15.07 14.58
C GLN A 171 12.74 -16.38 13.77
N ARG A 172 11.62 -16.76 13.13
CA ARG A 172 11.54 -17.94 12.25
C ARG A 172 12.33 -17.76 10.95
N VAL A 173 12.50 -16.51 10.49
CA VAL A 173 13.20 -16.13 9.26
C VAL A 173 14.58 -15.56 9.58
N VAL A 174 14.65 -14.67 10.58
CA VAL A 174 15.87 -13.98 11.00
C VAL A 174 16.51 -14.72 12.17
N LYS A 175 17.60 -15.43 11.88
CA LYS A 175 18.45 -16.15 12.83
C LYS A 175 19.81 -15.45 12.97
N GLU A 176 20.67 -15.93 13.87
CA GLU A 176 22.02 -15.37 14.09
C GLU A 176 22.86 -15.35 12.82
N ASN A 177 22.77 -16.41 12.03
CA ASN A 177 23.56 -16.56 10.80
C ASN A 177 22.87 -15.93 9.57
N THR A 178 21.68 -15.32 9.73
CA THR A 178 20.98 -14.66 8.63
C THR A 178 21.75 -13.41 8.22
N ASN A 179 21.96 -13.26 6.92
CA ASN A 179 22.53 -12.04 6.33
C ASN A 179 21.50 -10.90 6.40
N ILE A 180 21.49 -10.20 7.54
CA ILE A 180 20.53 -9.12 7.81
C ILE A 180 20.65 -7.96 6.81
N THR A 181 21.85 -7.73 6.25
CA THR A 181 22.06 -6.73 5.20
C THR A 181 21.22 -7.05 3.97
N LEU A 182 21.20 -8.33 3.55
CA LEU A 182 20.40 -8.75 2.40
C LEU A 182 18.89 -8.59 2.66
N GLU A 183 18.44 -8.89 3.87
CA GLU A 183 17.05 -8.70 4.31
C GLU A 183 16.62 -7.22 4.29
N ILE A 184 17.49 -6.33 4.76
CA ILE A 184 17.31 -4.88 4.72
C ILE A 184 17.24 -4.39 3.27
N MET A 185 18.16 -4.83 2.41
CA MET A 185 18.14 -4.49 0.98
C MET A 185 16.90 -5.03 0.28
N HIS A 186 16.43 -6.23 0.66
CA HIS A 186 15.20 -6.80 0.13
C HIS A 186 13.99 -5.93 0.44
N ALA A 187 13.83 -5.50 1.70
CA ALA A 187 12.77 -4.58 2.10
C ALA A 187 12.79 -3.25 1.32
N TYR A 188 13.97 -2.67 1.14
CA TYR A 188 14.12 -1.46 0.32
C TYR A 188 13.70 -1.68 -1.14
N CYS A 189 14.22 -2.73 -1.78
CA CYS A 189 13.91 -3.06 -3.18
C CYS A 189 12.42 -3.36 -3.38
N THR A 190 11.81 -4.11 -2.47
CA THR A 190 10.36 -4.38 -2.48
C THR A 190 9.57 -3.08 -2.40
N GLY A 191 9.91 -2.19 -1.47
CA GLY A 191 9.25 -0.89 -1.35
C GLY A 191 9.36 0.00 -2.59
N VAL A 192 10.56 0.09 -3.18
CA VAL A 192 10.76 0.87 -4.42
C VAL A 192 10.00 0.26 -5.59
N LEU A 193 10.01 -1.08 -5.73
CA LEU A 193 9.29 -1.76 -6.80
C LEU A 193 7.77 -1.57 -6.66
N THR A 194 7.23 -1.78 -5.46
CA THR A 194 5.81 -1.52 -5.18
C THR A 194 5.46 -0.07 -5.50
N HIS A 195 6.32 0.90 -5.14
CA HIS A 195 6.07 2.31 -5.41
C HIS A 195 6.02 2.62 -6.91
N ILE A 196 6.98 2.11 -7.70
CA ILE A 196 6.99 2.23 -9.16
C ILE A 196 5.70 1.67 -9.77
N ILE A 197 5.26 0.49 -9.32
CA ILE A 197 4.09 -0.19 -9.87
C ILE A 197 2.80 0.55 -9.47
N LEU A 198 2.71 1.01 -8.21
CA LEU A 198 1.55 1.70 -7.67
C LEU A 198 1.23 3.01 -8.40
N ILE A 199 2.24 3.80 -8.76
CA ILE A 199 2.05 5.09 -9.45
C ILE A 199 1.93 4.94 -10.97
N ALA A 200 2.00 3.73 -11.51
CA ALA A 200 1.93 3.48 -12.95
C ALA A 200 0.58 3.92 -13.56
N PRO A 201 -0.59 3.67 -12.94
CA PRO A 201 -1.86 4.22 -13.41
C PRO A 201 -1.89 5.76 -13.46
N TRP A 202 -1.24 6.43 -12.50
CA TRP A 202 -1.16 7.90 -12.49
C TRP A 202 -0.31 8.43 -13.65
N TYR A 203 0.85 7.81 -13.89
CA TYR A 203 1.68 8.15 -15.05
C TYR A 203 0.95 7.92 -16.37
N PHE A 204 0.20 6.82 -16.48
CA PHE A 204 -0.62 6.52 -17.64
C PHE A 204 -1.67 7.62 -17.88
N VAL A 205 -2.40 8.04 -16.84
CA VAL A 205 -3.37 9.14 -16.93
C VAL A 205 -2.69 10.46 -17.35
N ILE A 206 -1.53 10.81 -16.78
CA ILE A 206 -0.79 12.03 -17.14
C ILE A 206 -0.44 12.07 -18.63
N THR A 207 -0.05 10.92 -19.19
CA THR A 207 0.45 10.81 -20.57
C THR A 207 -0.67 10.70 -21.60
N HIS A 208 -1.85 10.19 -21.22
CA HIS A 208 -2.94 9.92 -22.15
C HIS A 208 -4.15 10.85 -21.99
N ALA A 209 -4.32 11.52 -20.85
CA ALA A 209 -5.36 12.50 -20.64
C ALA A 209 -4.86 13.93 -20.87
N SER A 210 -5.80 14.83 -21.13
CA SER A 210 -5.58 16.28 -21.20
C SER A 210 -6.07 16.95 -19.92
N PHE A 211 -5.32 17.94 -19.45
CA PHE A 211 -5.67 18.79 -18.32
C PHE A 211 -5.65 20.26 -18.76
N SER A 212 -6.59 21.04 -18.26
CA SER A 212 -6.81 22.44 -18.63
C SER A 212 -6.40 23.37 -17.51
N VAL A 213 -5.55 24.36 -17.80
CA VAL A 213 -5.22 25.39 -16.81
C VAL A 213 -6.44 26.25 -16.44
N ILE A 214 -7.38 26.44 -17.36
CA ILE A 214 -8.60 27.23 -17.14
C ILE A 214 -9.55 26.49 -16.18
N PHE A 215 -9.65 25.18 -16.31
CA PHE A 215 -10.54 24.37 -15.47
C PHE A 215 -9.90 23.98 -14.14
N LEU A 216 -8.57 24.13 -14.02
CA LEU A 216 -7.80 23.75 -12.85
C LEU A 216 -8.39 24.26 -11.52
N PRO A 217 -8.81 25.53 -11.35
CA PRO A 217 -9.33 26.00 -10.06
C PRO A 217 -10.59 25.24 -9.61
N VAL A 218 -11.51 24.98 -10.56
CA VAL A 218 -12.77 24.29 -10.27
C VAL A 218 -12.52 22.80 -10.04
N VAL A 219 -11.75 22.16 -10.94
CA VAL A 219 -11.41 20.72 -10.83
C VAL A 219 -10.59 20.46 -9.56
N PHE A 220 -9.74 21.39 -9.14
CA PHE A 220 -8.99 21.32 -7.88
C PHE A 220 -9.92 21.26 -6.67
N LEU A 221 -10.87 22.19 -6.56
CA LEU A 221 -11.83 22.19 -5.45
C LEU A 221 -12.71 20.95 -5.44
N ILE A 222 -13.20 20.52 -6.60
CA ILE A 222 -14.01 19.29 -6.70
C ILE A 222 -13.18 18.07 -6.27
N ASN A 223 -11.94 17.94 -6.71
CA ASN A 223 -11.09 16.81 -6.33
C ASN A 223 -10.79 16.79 -4.82
N ILE A 224 -10.60 17.94 -4.17
CA ILE A 224 -10.49 18.00 -2.71
C ILE A 224 -11.76 17.45 -2.06
N ILE A 225 -12.94 17.88 -2.50
CA ILE A 225 -14.22 17.39 -1.96
C ILE A 225 -14.38 15.88 -2.17
N VAL A 226 -14.04 15.38 -3.36
CA VAL A 226 -14.06 13.96 -3.72
C VAL A 226 -13.09 13.18 -2.83
N HIS A 227 -11.87 13.69 -2.61
CA HIS A 227 -10.87 13.06 -1.75
C HIS A 227 -11.31 13.01 -0.28
N MET A 228 -11.89 14.09 0.24
CA MET A 228 -12.44 14.11 1.60
C MET A 228 -13.60 13.12 1.77
N ARG A 229 -14.41 12.88 0.72
CA ARG A 229 -15.44 11.83 0.72
C ARG A 229 -14.81 10.43 0.66
N TRP A 230 -13.76 10.26 -0.14
CA TRP A 230 -13.00 9.00 -0.21
C TRP A 230 -12.42 8.63 1.15
N ALA A 231 -11.80 9.59 1.83
CA ALA A 231 -11.19 9.40 3.15
C ALA A 231 -12.16 8.78 4.18
N LYS A 232 -13.45 9.18 4.16
CA LYS A 232 -14.50 8.61 5.04
C LYS A 232 -14.81 7.14 4.74
N LEU A 233 -14.61 6.71 3.50
CA LEU A 233 -14.92 5.34 3.05
C LEU A 233 -13.69 4.43 3.08
N LEU A 234 -12.49 5.02 3.09
CA LEU A 234 -11.20 4.35 2.91
C LEU A 234 -11.05 3.16 3.84
N ASN A 235 -11.32 3.31 5.14
CA ASN A 235 -11.12 2.21 6.08
C ASN A 235 -11.99 0.98 5.78
N SER A 236 -13.28 1.17 5.47
CA SER A 236 -14.19 0.06 5.13
C SER A 236 -13.81 -0.61 3.81
N TRP A 237 -13.38 0.20 2.84
CA TRP A 237 -12.91 -0.27 1.55
C TRP A 237 -11.63 -1.09 1.71
N PHE A 238 -10.68 -0.55 2.48
CA PHE A 238 -9.39 -1.13 2.75
C PHE A 238 -9.52 -2.44 3.53
N TYR A 239 -10.28 -2.45 4.62
CA TYR A 239 -10.57 -3.66 5.40
C TYR A 239 -11.01 -4.82 4.50
N ARG A 240 -11.98 -4.55 3.61
CA ARG A 240 -12.53 -5.57 2.73
C ARG A 240 -11.47 -6.12 1.77
N ASP A 241 -10.70 -5.23 1.15
CA ASP A 241 -9.66 -5.61 0.20
C ASP A 241 -8.53 -6.39 0.88
N HIS A 242 -8.09 -5.92 2.04
CA HIS A 242 -7.03 -6.51 2.82
C HIS A 242 -7.43 -7.87 3.41
N TRP A 243 -8.67 -8.00 3.89
CA TRP A 243 -9.21 -9.29 4.33
C TRP A 243 -9.16 -10.34 3.21
N LEU A 244 -9.50 -9.96 1.97
CA LEU A 244 -9.38 -10.86 0.81
C LEU A 244 -7.92 -11.22 0.51
N GLY A 245 -7.02 -10.22 0.55
CA GLY A 245 -5.58 -10.41 0.37
C GLY A 245 -4.99 -11.44 1.32
N HIS A 246 -5.57 -11.60 2.51
CA HIS A 246 -5.13 -12.58 3.50
C HIS A 246 -5.93 -13.88 3.54
N ASN A 247 -7.20 -13.88 3.10
CA ASN A 247 -8.10 -15.04 3.22
C ASN A 247 -8.34 -15.80 1.90
N SER A 248 -7.91 -15.24 0.77
CA SER A 248 -7.83 -15.92 -0.53
C SER A 248 -6.36 -16.27 -0.84
N GLU A 249 -6.05 -17.55 -1.03
CA GLU A 249 -4.70 -17.98 -1.43
C GLU A 249 -4.28 -17.34 -2.76
N PHE A 250 -5.21 -17.14 -3.69
CA PHE A 250 -4.92 -16.54 -4.98
C PHE A 250 -4.59 -15.05 -4.85
N GLU A 251 -5.42 -14.29 -4.12
CA GLU A 251 -5.13 -12.86 -3.90
C GLU A 251 -3.85 -12.66 -3.09
N PHE A 252 -3.58 -13.51 -2.10
CA PHE A 252 -2.30 -13.45 -1.39
C PHE A 252 -1.13 -13.65 -2.35
N VAL A 253 -1.14 -14.72 -3.15
CA VAL A 253 0.04 -15.06 -3.96
C VAL A 253 0.31 -14.04 -5.08
N PHE A 254 -0.74 -13.56 -5.75
CA PHE A 254 -0.61 -12.67 -6.90
C PHE A 254 -0.67 -11.19 -6.57
N LEU A 255 -1.34 -10.79 -5.48
CA LEU A 255 -1.56 -9.38 -5.17
C LEU A 255 -0.78 -8.98 -3.93
N HIS A 256 -1.09 -9.56 -2.77
CA HIS A 256 -0.74 -8.98 -1.47
C HIS A 256 0.60 -9.46 -0.88
N GLY A 257 0.95 -10.71 -1.14
CA GLY A 257 2.07 -11.43 -0.53
C GLY A 257 3.45 -10.78 -0.64
N PRO A 258 3.84 -10.06 -1.72
CA PRO A 258 5.18 -9.47 -1.82
C PRO A 258 5.50 -8.50 -0.66
N HIS A 259 4.49 -7.79 -0.16
CA HIS A 259 4.64 -6.90 0.98
C HIS A 259 4.98 -7.66 2.28
N HIS A 260 4.46 -8.88 2.44
CA HIS A 260 4.73 -9.76 3.58
C HIS A 260 6.04 -10.52 3.49
N ASP A 261 6.67 -10.57 2.32
CA ASP A 261 7.91 -11.33 2.12
C ASP A 261 9.16 -10.57 2.57
N ALA A 262 9.07 -9.26 2.79
CA ALA A 262 10.16 -8.44 3.26
C ALA A 262 10.05 -8.13 4.76
N ILE A 263 11.18 -7.83 5.41
CA ILE A 263 11.17 -7.47 6.84
C ILE A 263 10.26 -6.26 7.09
N PRO A 264 9.50 -6.26 8.20
CA PRO A 264 8.47 -5.27 8.43
C PRO A 264 9.16 -3.97 8.84
N SER A 265 9.09 -2.95 7.98
CA SER A 265 9.72 -1.65 8.19
C SER A 265 9.06 -0.58 7.31
N GLY A 266 9.35 0.70 7.58
CA GLY A 266 8.83 1.79 6.76
C GLY A 266 9.27 1.70 5.29
N MET A 267 10.31 0.92 4.97
CA MET A 267 10.78 0.78 3.59
C MET A 267 9.78 0.06 2.68
N ILE A 268 9.06 -0.95 3.19
CA ILE A 268 8.13 -1.75 2.38
C ILE A 268 6.77 -1.07 2.15
N ALA A 269 6.53 0.03 2.85
CA ALA A 269 5.27 0.73 2.93
C ALA A 269 5.00 1.56 1.67
N VAL A 270 3.90 1.21 0.99
CA VAL A 270 3.33 1.94 -0.15
C VAL A 270 1.82 1.69 -0.21
N ALA A 271 1.10 2.17 0.81
CA ALA A 271 -0.31 1.91 1.07
C ALA A 271 -0.63 0.40 1.18
N GLU A 272 0.21 -0.34 1.91
CA GLU A 272 -0.01 -1.76 2.25
C GLU A 272 -0.31 -2.64 1.02
N ASN A 273 0.42 -2.38 -0.07
CA ASN A 273 0.26 -3.05 -1.34
C ASN A 273 1.39 -4.05 -1.60
N GLY A 274 1.04 -5.22 -2.11
CA GLY A 274 1.99 -5.95 -2.95
C GLY A 274 2.01 -5.40 -4.39
N PHE A 275 2.80 -6.02 -5.27
CA PHE A 275 3.12 -5.44 -6.59
C PHE A 275 1.89 -5.22 -7.46
N LEU A 276 1.21 -6.28 -7.90
CA LEU A 276 0.02 -6.15 -8.75
C LEU A 276 -1.18 -5.56 -8.01
N GLU A 277 -1.21 -5.70 -6.68
CA GLU A 277 -2.21 -5.08 -5.84
C GLU A 277 -2.24 -3.56 -6.04
N GLY A 278 -1.08 -2.89 -6.03
CA GLY A 278 -0.98 -1.45 -6.26
C GLY A 278 -1.59 -1.03 -7.60
N VAL A 279 -1.33 -1.77 -8.68
CA VAL A 279 -1.96 -1.50 -10.00
C VAL A 279 -3.47 -1.66 -9.93
N LEU A 280 -3.98 -2.76 -9.37
CA LEU A 280 -5.43 -2.99 -9.30
C LEU A 280 -6.12 -1.97 -8.40
N ARG A 281 -5.58 -1.68 -7.21
CA ARG A 281 -6.14 -0.70 -6.29
C ARG A 281 -6.19 0.68 -6.94
N HIS A 282 -5.17 1.11 -7.67
CA HIS A 282 -5.18 2.44 -8.29
C HIS A 282 -5.86 2.47 -9.67
N THR A 283 -5.98 1.36 -10.38
CA THR A 283 -6.75 1.33 -11.64
C THR A 283 -8.24 1.20 -11.38
N ILE A 284 -8.66 0.42 -10.37
CA ILE A 284 -10.07 0.05 -10.10
C ILE A 284 -10.38 0.05 -8.59
N GLY A 285 -10.08 1.16 -7.90
CA GLY A 285 -10.40 1.31 -6.48
C GLY A 285 -10.23 2.73 -5.96
N PHE A 286 -9.00 3.23 -6.01
CA PHE A 286 -8.64 4.56 -5.57
C PHE A 286 -8.94 5.59 -6.66
N PRO A 287 -9.55 6.74 -6.30
CA PRO A 287 -9.82 7.82 -7.25
C PRO A 287 -8.57 8.63 -7.64
N THR A 288 -7.47 8.50 -6.89
CA THR A 288 -6.30 9.40 -6.95
C THR A 288 -5.68 9.56 -8.35
N PRO A 289 -5.50 8.50 -9.17
CA PRO A 289 -4.98 8.68 -10.53
C PRO A 289 -5.77 9.61 -11.43
N PHE A 290 -7.08 9.76 -11.18
CA PHE A 290 -7.99 10.56 -12.01
C PHE A 290 -8.11 12.00 -11.54
N TYR A 291 -7.44 12.38 -10.46
CA TYR A 291 -7.40 13.76 -10.04
C TYR A 291 -6.53 14.60 -10.98
N ASN A 292 -6.75 15.92 -10.94
CA ASN A 292 -5.83 16.87 -11.52
C ASN A 292 -4.42 16.67 -10.91
N PRO A 293 -3.36 17.04 -11.65
CA PRO A 293 -1.99 16.71 -11.26
C PRO A 293 -1.57 17.20 -9.87
N VAL A 294 -2.09 18.35 -9.42
CA VAL A 294 -1.73 18.94 -8.12
C VAL A 294 -2.32 18.12 -6.98
N VAL A 295 -3.61 17.78 -7.05
CA VAL A 295 -4.26 16.99 -6.00
C VAL A 295 -3.70 15.57 -5.99
N ALA A 296 -3.50 14.94 -7.16
CA ALA A 296 -2.88 13.62 -7.23
C ALA A 296 -1.47 13.61 -6.57
N PHE A 297 -0.64 14.60 -6.88
CA PHE A 297 0.68 14.77 -6.27
C PHE A 297 0.63 14.89 -4.74
N LEU A 298 -0.25 15.76 -4.23
CA LEU A 298 -0.39 15.98 -2.79
C LEU A 298 -0.91 14.73 -2.08
N SER A 299 -1.95 14.10 -2.62
CA SER A 299 -2.54 12.88 -2.07
C SER A 299 -1.53 11.73 -2.04
N TYR A 300 -0.89 11.41 -3.17
CA TYR A 300 0.12 10.34 -3.22
C TYR A 300 1.29 10.59 -2.27
N THR A 301 1.81 11.83 -2.24
CA THR A 301 2.94 12.16 -1.38
C THR A 301 2.57 12.04 0.09
N TYR A 302 1.42 12.57 0.48
CA TYR A 302 0.97 12.54 1.86
C TYR A 302 0.63 11.12 2.32
N GLU A 303 -0.12 10.37 1.51
CA GLU A 303 -0.54 8.99 1.83
C GLU A 303 0.68 8.08 1.97
N ILE A 304 1.58 8.05 0.97
CA ILE A 304 2.75 7.16 0.99
C ILE A 304 3.72 7.56 2.09
N LYS A 305 3.94 8.86 2.35
CA LYS A 305 4.80 9.28 3.47
C LYS A 305 4.19 8.86 4.81
N THR A 306 2.89 9.11 5.00
CA THR A 306 2.20 8.74 6.24
C THR A 306 2.29 7.23 6.45
N ASP A 307 2.08 6.46 5.39
CA ASP A 307 2.21 5.01 5.39
C ASP A 307 3.63 4.57 5.81
N ILE A 308 4.68 5.12 5.20
CA ILE A 308 6.08 4.86 5.60
C ILE A 308 6.31 5.14 7.08
N ASP A 309 5.81 6.26 7.59
CA ASP A 309 5.99 6.65 8.99
C ASP A 309 5.24 5.71 9.94
N THR A 310 4.00 5.33 9.60
CA THR A 310 3.19 4.38 10.37
C THR A 310 3.65 2.94 10.22
N HIS A 311 4.47 2.66 9.21
CA HIS A 311 5.06 1.35 8.95
C HIS A 311 6.46 1.17 9.54
N GLN A 312 7.03 2.19 10.19
CA GLN A 312 8.35 2.07 10.78
C GLN A 312 8.29 1.42 12.17
N TYR A 313 8.39 0.09 12.18
CA TYR A 313 8.12 -0.72 13.36
C TYR A 313 9.33 -1.01 14.25
N ILE A 314 10.54 -0.85 13.71
CA ILE A 314 11.76 -1.16 14.44
C ILE A 314 12.12 0.08 15.27
N PRO A 315 12.03 0.01 16.62
CA PRO A 315 12.30 1.16 17.47
C PRO A 315 13.77 1.61 17.32
N GLY A 316 14.01 2.92 17.47
CA GLY A 316 15.36 3.51 17.35
C GLY A 316 15.82 3.75 15.90
N ILE A 317 15.08 3.26 14.90
CA ILE A 317 15.36 3.49 13.47
C ILE A 317 14.53 4.67 12.94
N PHE A 318 15.11 5.45 12.04
CA PHE A 318 14.44 6.54 11.31
C PHE A 318 13.43 6.01 10.28
N PRO A 319 12.25 6.65 10.09
CA PRO A 319 11.69 7.71 10.91
C PRO A 319 11.26 7.16 12.27
N ARG A 320 11.67 7.84 13.34
CA ARG A 320 11.32 7.41 14.69
C ARG A 320 9.83 7.65 14.92
N MET A 321 9.05 6.58 14.93
CA MET A 321 7.64 6.66 15.30
C MET A 321 7.53 7.13 16.76
N PRO A 322 6.75 8.20 17.05
CA PRO A 322 6.52 8.60 18.43
C PRO A 322 5.74 7.52 19.20
N ARG A 323 6.06 7.33 20.48
CA ARG A 323 5.39 6.35 21.35
C ARG A 323 3.87 6.47 21.32
N LYS A 324 3.37 7.71 21.34
CA LYS A 324 1.94 8.03 21.30
C LYS A 324 1.26 7.55 20.01
N LEU A 325 1.98 7.53 18.89
CA LEU A 325 1.48 7.01 17.61
C LEU A 325 1.42 5.47 17.65
N LEU A 326 2.47 4.85 18.19
CA LEU A 326 2.52 3.39 18.36
C LEU A 326 1.41 2.86 19.28
N GLN A 327 1.03 3.63 20.30
CA GLN A 327 -0.06 3.28 21.23
C GLN A 327 -1.45 3.29 20.59
N ILE A 328 -1.61 3.96 19.45
CA ILE A 328 -2.90 4.10 18.76
C ILE A 328 -2.93 3.38 17.41
N ALA A 329 -1.84 2.78 16.96
CA ALA A 329 -1.72 2.15 15.66
C ALA A 329 -1.30 0.69 15.82
N GLN A 330 -2.21 -0.23 15.50
CA GLN A 330 -1.98 -1.67 15.59
C GLN A 330 -2.02 -2.39 14.25
N HIS A 331 -2.28 -1.69 13.14
CA HIS A 331 -2.25 -2.32 11.82
C HIS A 331 -1.01 -3.19 11.64
N SER A 332 0.14 -2.63 11.97
CA SER A 332 1.44 -3.24 11.92
C SER A 332 1.60 -4.60 12.60
N THR A 333 0.77 -4.92 13.60
CA THR A 333 0.91 -6.15 14.38
C THR A 333 0.72 -7.40 13.52
N HIS A 334 -0.05 -7.28 12.44
CA HIS A 334 -0.33 -8.40 11.54
C HIS A 334 0.92 -8.81 10.72
N HIS A 335 1.85 -7.89 10.41
CA HIS A 335 3.13 -8.25 9.78
C HIS A 335 4.05 -9.07 10.69
N TYR A 336 3.75 -9.16 11.99
CA TYR A 336 4.39 -10.09 12.91
C TYR A 336 3.67 -11.46 12.95
N GLY A 337 2.97 -11.83 11.88
CA GLY A 337 2.46 -13.18 11.66
C GLY A 337 1.06 -13.46 12.21
N GLN A 338 0.37 -12.45 12.73
CA GLN A 338 -1.08 -12.52 12.94
C GLN A 338 -1.79 -12.08 11.66
N LEU A 339 -2.99 -12.62 11.38
CA LEU A 339 -3.77 -12.16 10.22
C LEU A 339 -4.47 -10.83 10.49
N GLU A 340 -4.67 -10.50 11.75
CA GLU A 340 -5.43 -9.33 12.20
C GLU A 340 -4.52 -8.31 12.86
N PRO A 341 -4.87 -7.01 12.80
CA PRO A 341 -6.10 -6.45 12.21
C PRO A 341 -6.04 -6.25 10.69
N TYR A 342 -7.20 -6.22 10.03
CA TYR A 342 -7.34 -5.95 8.60
C TYR A 342 -7.62 -4.48 8.27
N SER A 343 -8.17 -3.70 9.21
CA SER A 343 -8.40 -2.26 9.03
C SER A 343 -7.09 -1.46 9.08
N ILE A 344 -7.18 -0.14 8.86
CA ILE A 344 -6.06 0.80 9.11
C ILE A 344 -5.62 0.78 10.58
N GLY A 345 -6.42 0.18 11.49
CA GLY A 345 -5.97 -0.22 12.81
C GLY A 345 -5.65 0.93 13.77
N LEU A 346 -6.33 2.07 13.62
CA LEU A 346 -6.19 3.23 14.50
C LEU A 346 -7.26 3.26 15.60
N LYS A 347 -6.89 3.72 16.80
CA LYS A 347 -7.78 3.88 17.96
C LYS A 347 -7.47 5.13 18.79
N PHE A 348 -7.97 6.28 18.34
CA PHE A 348 -7.75 7.57 19.02
C PHE A 348 -8.60 7.75 20.29
N ASP A 349 -9.70 7.01 20.43
CA ASP A 349 -10.57 7.04 21.62
C ASP A 349 -10.05 6.22 22.81
N HIS A 350 -8.93 5.52 22.66
CA HIS A 350 -8.39 4.68 23.73
C HIS A 350 -8.02 5.52 24.98
N PRO A 351 -8.31 5.04 26.20
CA PRO A 351 -8.07 5.82 27.43
C PRO A 351 -6.60 6.20 27.68
N SER A 352 -5.65 5.43 27.15
CA SER A 352 -4.22 5.70 27.29
C SER A 352 -3.71 6.83 26.39
N VAL A 353 -4.55 7.38 25.51
CA VAL A 353 -4.16 8.43 24.56
C VAL A 353 -4.21 9.79 25.25
N PRO A 354 -3.11 10.55 25.26
CA PRO A 354 -3.09 11.90 25.82
C PRO A 354 -4.15 12.81 25.19
N GLU A 355 -4.77 13.66 26.00
CA GLU A 355 -5.88 14.52 25.57
C GLU A 355 -5.46 15.55 24.52
N ASP A 356 -4.28 16.16 24.65
CA ASP A 356 -3.69 17.06 23.66
C ASP A 356 -3.53 16.36 22.29
N PHE A 357 -3.10 15.10 22.31
CA PHE A 357 -2.97 14.31 21.11
C PHE A 357 -4.33 13.97 20.52
N ARG A 358 -5.31 13.54 21.33
CA ARG A 358 -6.70 13.32 20.86
C ARG A 358 -7.30 14.58 20.23
N ASN A 359 -7.09 15.74 20.85
CA ASN A 359 -7.58 17.04 20.40
C ASN A 359 -7.01 17.44 19.03
N SER A 360 -5.74 17.08 18.75
CA SER A 360 -5.14 17.33 17.44
C SER A 360 -5.79 16.54 16.28
N TYR A 361 -6.69 15.59 16.58
CA TYR A 361 -7.41 14.78 15.59
C TYR A 361 -8.94 14.96 15.62
N MET A 362 -9.48 15.89 16.43
CA MET A 362 -10.94 16.12 16.59
C MET A 362 -11.69 16.55 15.31
N GLY A 363 -10.99 16.84 14.21
CA GLY A 363 -11.61 17.13 12.90
C GLY A 363 -11.56 15.99 11.90
N LYS A 364 -10.94 14.84 12.23
CA LYS A 364 -10.86 13.70 11.32
C LYS A 364 -12.15 12.86 11.38
N PRO A 365 -12.56 12.22 10.27
CA PRO A 365 -13.66 11.26 10.29
C PRO A 365 -13.41 10.13 11.29
N ASP A 366 -14.44 9.75 12.05
CA ASP A 366 -14.40 8.62 12.99
C ASP A 366 -13.97 7.32 12.31
N GLU A 367 -14.32 7.14 11.03
CA GLU A 367 -13.95 5.96 10.25
C GLU A 367 -12.43 5.81 10.06
N ILE A 368 -11.68 6.91 10.17
CA ILE A 368 -10.22 6.92 10.16
C ILE A 368 -9.69 6.84 11.60
N GLY A 369 -10.21 7.68 12.50
CA GLY A 369 -9.72 7.81 13.87
C GLY A 369 -9.95 6.57 14.75
N ASN A 370 -11.05 5.85 14.54
CA ASN A 370 -11.33 4.61 15.26
C ASN A 370 -11.53 3.47 14.27
N SER A 371 -10.62 3.40 13.29
CA SER A 371 -10.68 2.44 12.20
C SER A 371 -10.66 0.98 12.66
N ILE A 372 -10.05 0.69 13.82
CA ILE A 372 -10.02 -0.65 14.39
C ILE A 372 -11.41 -1.20 14.75
N ARG A 373 -12.41 -0.33 14.93
CA ARG A 373 -13.77 -0.74 15.29
C ARG A 373 -14.33 -1.79 14.31
N LEU A 374 -13.92 -1.76 13.03
CA LEU A 374 -14.30 -2.79 12.06
C LEU A 374 -13.79 -4.18 12.47
N ASP A 375 -12.53 -4.32 12.88
CA ASP A 375 -11.98 -5.59 13.37
C ASP A 375 -12.67 -6.03 14.66
N GLU A 376 -12.90 -5.10 15.60
CA GLU A 376 -13.57 -5.40 16.86
C GLU A 376 -15.01 -5.92 16.64
N GLU A 377 -15.74 -5.34 15.69
CA GLU A 377 -17.12 -5.73 15.36
C GLU A 377 -17.20 -7.01 14.50
N LEU A 378 -16.27 -7.19 13.56
CA LEU A 378 -16.35 -8.26 12.54
C LEU A 378 -15.59 -9.53 12.93
N THR A 379 -14.50 -9.43 13.69
CA THR A 379 -13.69 -10.59 14.11
C THR A 379 -13.66 -10.78 15.62
N GLY A 380 -14.11 -9.78 16.39
CA GLY A 380 -13.99 -9.79 17.85
C GLY A 380 -12.59 -9.42 18.33
N PHE A 381 -11.77 -8.81 17.46
CA PHE A 381 -10.41 -8.35 17.78
C PHE A 381 -10.37 -7.58 19.10
N LYS A 382 -9.27 -7.76 19.85
CA LYS A 382 -9.04 -7.08 21.12
C LYS A 382 -7.84 -6.16 20.99
N TRP A 383 -8.07 -4.87 21.24
CA TRP A 383 -7.02 -3.85 21.25
C TRP A 383 -5.88 -4.22 22.20
N ASP A 384 -6.19 -4.53 23.46
CA ASP A 384 -5.16 -5.01 24.39
C ASP A 384 -4.93 -6.50 24.19
N ASN A 385 -3.88 -6.83 23.43
CA ASN A 385 -3.46 -8.20 23.15
C ASN A 385 -1.95 -8.39 23.45
N PRO A 386 -1.46 -9.64 23.56
CA PRO A 386 -0.05 -9.91 23.87
C PRO A 386 0.94 -9.29 22.86
N THR A 387 0.61 -9.30 21.56
CA THR A 387 1.45 -8.75 20.49
C THR A 387 1.64 -7.25 20.66
N PHE A 388 0.55 -6.53 20.92
CA PHE A 388 0.59 -5.08 21.17
C PHE A 388 1.46 -4.76 22.39
N ARG A 389 1.26 -5.45 23.52
CA ARG A 389 2.07 -5.27 24.73
C ARG A 389 3.56 -5.54 24.48
N GLN A 390 3.87 -6.57 23.71
CA GLN A 390 5.24 -6.89 23.30
C GLN A 390 5.86 -5.77 22.46
N ILE A 391 5.14 -5.23 21.47
CA ILE A 391 5.60 -4.12 20.63
C ILE A 391 5.90 -2.88 21.48
N LEU A 392 5.04 -2.54 22.44
CA LEU A 392 5.29 -1.42 23.36
C LEU A 392 6.51 -1.69 24.25
N SER A 393 6.71 -2.92 24.72
CA SER A 393 7.90 -3.29 25.50
C SER A 393 9.18 -3.21 24.69
N LEU A 394 9.17 -3.62 23.41
CA LEU A 394 10.31 -3.47 22.51
C LEU A 394 10.63 -2.00 22.27
N TYR A 395 9.59 -1.18 22.09
CA TYR A 395 9.76 0.26 21.99
C TYR A 395 10.45 0.83 23.22
N ASP A 396 9.95 0.56 24.42
CA ASP A 396 10.52 1.08 25.66
C ASP A 396 11.98 0.62 25.86
N LYS A 397 12.33 -0.57 25.37
CA LYS A 397 13.68 -1.14 25.46
C LYS A 397 14.69 -0.50 24.48
N TYR A 398 14.28 -0.20 23.25
CA TYR A 398 15.20 0.13 22.15
C TYR A 398 15.09 1.55 21.60
N HIS A 399 14.09 2.33 22.02
CA HIS A 399 13.86 3.64 21.43
C HIS A 399 14.87 4.72 21.87
N ASN A 400 15.48 4.56 23.05
CA ASN A 400 16.37 5.54 23.68
C ASN A 400 17.83 5.36 23.29
#